data_AF-A0A1K0GZT5-F1
#
_entry.id   AF-A0A1K0GZT5-F1
#
_cell.length_a   1.000
_cell.length_b   1.000
_cell.length_c   1.000
_cell.angle_alpha   90.00
_cell.angle_beta   90.00
_cell.angle_gamma   90.00
#
_symmetry.space_group_name_H-M   'P 1'
#
loop_
_entity.id
_entity.type
_entity.pdbx_description
1 polymer ?
#
loop_
_entity_poly.entity_id
_entity_poly.type
_entity_poly.pdbx_seq_one_letter_code
_entity_poly.pdbx_strand_id
1 'polypeptide(L)'
;MTYDVIALVRQTPDPRAIVAGMVAAGEQLRVRETANGAVIQLCDDAGRPLVSLETPVLVQVPGEINRLLGDAYGDRIGVPVWWMEARAPSGRPEAEALARRFADEVARRLDGVVWPAIPQAAS
;
A
#
# COMPACT_ATOMS: atom_id res chain seq x y z
N MET A 1 1.29 17.39 2.77
CA MET A 1 2.05 16.31 2.13
C MET A 1 1.44 14.98 2.56
N THR A 2 1.60 13.93 1.74
CA THR A 2 1.15 12.57 2.07
C THR A 2 2.33 11.69 2.41
N TYR A 3 2.08 10.70 3.26
CA TYR A 3 2.97 9.59 3.51
C TYR A 3 2.47 8.42 2.66
N ASP A 4 3.28 8.02 1.70
CA ASP A 4 2.90 7.01 0.71
C ASP A 4 3.64 5.71 1.01
N VAL A 5 2.88 4.62 1.07
CA VAL A 5 3.39 3.25 1.22
C VAL A 5 2.96 2.46 0.00
N ILE A 6 3.92 1.83 -0.66
CA ILE A 6 3.69 1.10 -1.91
C ILE A 6 3.98 -0.37 -1.67
N ALA A 7 2.96 -1.21 -1.83
CA ALA A 7 3.13 -2.65 -1.96
C ALA A 7 3.32 -2.99 -3.45
N LEU A 8 4.50 -3.51 -3.78
CA LEU A 8 4.80 -4.08 -5.09
C LEU A 8 4.58 -5.59 -5.00
N VAL A 9 3.61 -6.13 -5.72
CA VAL A 9 3.20 -7.55 -5.59
C VAL A 9 3.20 -8.28 -6.92
N ARG A 10 3.66 -9.53 -6.94
CA ARG A 10 3.77 -10.33 -8.17
C ARG A 10 2.44 -10.92 -8.60
N GLN A 11 1.59 -11.25 -7.64
CA GLN A 11 0.28 -11.85 -7.89
C GLN A 11 -0.76 -10.78 -8.18
N THR A 12 -1.78 -11.12 -8.97
CA THR A 12 -2.88 -10.20 -9.27
C THR A 12 -3.67 -9.90 -7.99
N PRO A 13 -3.85 -8.62 -7.61
CA PRO A 13 -4.64 -8.27 -6.44
C PRO A 13 -6.07 -8.76 -6.57
N ASP A 14 -6.47 -9.65 -5.66
CA ASP A 14 -7.84 -10.12 -5.55
C ASP A 14 -8.57 -9.44 -4.39
N PRO A 15 -9.92 -9.39 -4.40
CA PRO A 15 -10.70 -8.75 -3.34
C PRO A 15 -10.43 -9.31 -1.94
N ARG A 16 -10.07 -10.58 -1.79
CA ARG A 16 -9.77 -11.18 -0.48
C ARG A 16 -8.46 -10.65 0.08
N ALA A 17 -7.44 -10.53 -0.76
CA ALA A 17 -6.16 -9.94 -0.36
C ALA A 17 -6.33 -8.46 0.04
N ILE A 18 -7.12 -7.71 -0.74
CA ILE A 18 -7.44 -6.30 -0.44
C ILE A 18 -8.17 -6.17 0.90
N VAL A 19 -9.25 -6.94 1.11
CA VAL A 19 -10.01 -6.93 2.37
C VAL A 19 -9.13 -7.37 3.55
N ALA A 20 -8.26 -8.37 3.37
CA ALA A 20 -7.34 -8.78 4.42
C ALA A 20 -6.35 -7.66 4.79
N GLY A 21 -5.86 -6.91 3.81
CA GLY A 21 -5.08 -5.70 4.06
C GLY A 21 -5.86 -4.65 4.85
N MET A 22 -7.13 -4.42 4.53
CA MET A 22 -7.98 -3.46 5.26
C MET A 22 -8.20 -3.90 6.72
N VAL A 23 -8.44 -5.20 6.94
CA VAL A 23 -8.57 -5.79 8.27
C VAL A 23 -7.26 -5.64 9.06
N ALA A 24 -6.11 -5.89 8.43
CA ALA A 24 -4.80 -5.70 9.06
C ALA A 24 -4.53 -4.23 9.41
N ALA A 25 -5.03 -3.28 8.61
CA ALA A 25 -5.00 -1.87 8.99
C ALA A 25 -5.83 -1.63 10.26
N GLY A 26 -7.09 -2.10 10.28
CA GLY A 26 -7.92 -2.13 11.49
C GLY A 26 -9.36 -2.53 11.20
N GLU A 27 -9.90 -3.47 11.97
CA GLU A 27 -11.26 -4.01 11.79
C GLU A 27 -12.37 -3.00 12.07
N GLN A 28 -12.10 -2.01 12.92
CA GLN A 28 -13.03 -0.95 13.29
C GLN A 28 -13.10 0.19 12.27
N LEU A 29 -12.22 0.21 11.27
CA LEU A 29 -12.18 1.27 10.28
C LEU A 29 -13.41 1.20 9.37
N ARG A 30 -14.00 2.36 9.11
CA ARG A 30 -15.09 2.49 8.15
C ARG A 30 -14.52 2.57 6.74
N VAL A 31 -15.17 1.92 5.79
CA VAL A 31 -14.75 1.93 4.37
C VAL A 31 -15.66 2.87 3.59
N ARG A 32 -15.07 3.77 2.81
CA ARG A 32 -15.78 4.69 1.90
C ARG A 32 -15.14 4.65 0.53
N GLU A 33 -15.93 4.50 -0.52
CA GLU A 33 -15.48 4.72 -1.89
C GLU A 33 -15.53 6.21 -2.24
N THR A 34 -14.57 6.67 -3.04
CA THR A 34 -14.55 8.01 -3.64
C THR A 34 -13.91 7.97 -5.02
N ALA A 35 -14.02 9.09 -5.75
CA ALA A 35 -13.52 9.22 -7.12
C ALA A 35 -14.09 8.15 -8.07
N ASN A 36 -15.38 7.86 -7.95
CA ASN A 36 -16.11 6.90 -8.78
C ASN A 36 -15.48 5.50 -8.81
N GLY A 37 -15.02 5.02 -7.66
CA GLY A 37 -14.42 3.71 -7.47
C GLY A 37 -12.90 3.69 -7.58
N ALA A 38 -12.27 4.81 -8.00
CA ALA A 38 -10.82 4.85 -8.19
C ALA A 38 -10.05 4.83 -6.86
N VAL A 39 -10.68 5.24 -5.76
CA VAL A 39 -10.06 5.33 -4.44
C VAL A 39 -10.97 4.73 -3.37
N ILE A 40 -10.39 3.89 -2.52
CA ILE A 40 -11.04 3.41 -1.30
C ILE A 40 -10.41 4.10 -0.10
N GLN A 41 -11.23 4.68 0.78
CA GLN A 41 -10.79 5.34 1.99
C GLN A 41 -11.12 4.50 3.23
N LEU A 42 -10.12 4.34 4.10
CA LEU A 42 -10.31 3.87 5.46
C LEU A 42 -10.46 5.09 6.37
N CYS A 43 -11.57 5.13 7.10
CA CYS A 43 -12.01 6.27 7.89
C CYS A 43 -12.17 5.89 9.36
N ASP A 44 -12.04 6.89 10.23
CA ASP A 44 -12.40 6.74 11.64
C ASP A 44 -13.93 6.76 11.87
N ASP A 45 -14.33 6.63 13.13
CA ASP A 45 -15.75 6.65 13.53
C ASP A 45 -16.47 7.96 13.26
N ALA A 46 -15.74 9.07 13.15
CA ALA A 46 -16.28 10.36 12.76
C ALA A 46 -16.36 10.52 11.22
N GLY A 47 -15.94 9.51 10.44
CA GLY A 47 -15.94 9.54 8.97
C GLY A 47 -14.78 10.33 8.37
N ARG A 48 -13.75 10.67 9.17
CA ARG A 48 -12.55 11.36 8.70
C ARG A 48 -11.62 10.35 8.02
N PRO A 49 -11.12 10.63 6.81
CA PRO A 49 -10.23 9.70 6.11
C PRO A 49 -8.85 9.63 6.78
N LEU A 50 -8.39 8.42 7.06
CA LEU A 50 -7.07 8.13 7.62
C LEU A 50 -6.11 7.56 6.57
N VAL A 51 -6.60 6.68 5.69
CA VAL A 51 -5.82 6.08 4.60
C VAL A 51 -6.64 6.12 3.32
N SER A 52 -6.01 6.45 2.20
CA SER A 52 -6.58 6.29 0.85
C SER A 52 -5.81 5.20 0.10
N LEU A 53 -6.53 4.26 -0.48
CA LEU A 53 -6.01 3.15 -1.25
C LEU A 53 -6.32 3.43 -2.72
N GLU A 54 -5.27 3.61 -3.50
CA GLU A 54 -5.39 3.86 -4.93
C GLU A 54 -5.66 2.55 -5.68
N THR A 55 -6.28 2.66 -6.86
CA THR A 55 -6.50 1.50 -7.73
C THR A 55 -5.17 0.83 -8.09
N PRO A 56 -5.06 -0.52 -8.00
CA PRO A 56 -3.85 -1.22 -8.40
C PRO A 56 -3.49 -0.99 -9.87
N VAL A 57 -2.21 -0.75 -10.14
CA VAL A 57 -1.68 -0.53 -11.50
C VAL A 57 -0.69 -1.62 -11.85
N LEU A 58 -0.86 -2.26 -13.01
CA LEU A 58 0.13 -3.21 -13.52
C LEU A 58 1.29 -2.46 -14.18
N VAL A 59 2.49 -2.56 -13.60
CA VAL A 59 3.72 -1.99 -14.14
C VAL A 59 4.44 -3.06 -14.95
N GLN A 60 4.66 -2.78 -16.23
CA GLN A 60 5.29 -3.72 -17.18
C GLN A 60 6.57 -3.18 -17.82
N VAL A 61 6.86 -1.89 -17.64
CA VAL A 61 8.01 -1.23 -18.28
C VAL A 61 9.29 -1.61 -17.51
N PRO A 62 10.28 -2.26 -18.15
CA PRO A 62 11.55 -2.58 -17.51
C PRO A 62 12.25 -1.32 -16.98
N GLY A 63 12.81 -1.39 -15.76
CA GLY A 63 13.50 -0.28 -15.11
C GLY A 63 12.61 0.79 -14.47
N GLU A 64 11.29 0.71 -14.63
CA GLU A 64 10.38 1.73 -14.08
C GLU A 64 10.39 1.75 -12.54
N ILE A 65 10.50 0.58 -11.90
CA ILE A 65 10.64 0.48 -10.44
C ILE A 65 11.96 1.10 -9.97
N ASN A 66 13.08 0.87 -10.67
CA ASN A 66 14.37 1.51 -10.38
C ASN A 66 14.24 3.03 -10.44
N ARG A 67 13.61 3.56 -11.50
CA ARG A 67 13.42 5.00 -11.72
C ARG A 67 12.58 5.65 -10.62
N LEU A 68 11.53 4.99 -10.16
CA LEU A 68 10.58 5.54 -9.20
C LEU A 68 11.01 5.36 -7.74
N LEU A 69 11.56 4.19 -7.40
CA LEU A 69 11.79 3.77 -6.00
C LEU A 69 13.26 3.47 -5.67
N GLY A 70 14.15 3.55 -6.67
CA GLY A 70 15.57 3.27 -6.55
C GLY A 70 15.95 1.81 -6.82
N ASP A 71 17.23 1.60 -7.14
CA ASP A 71 17.77 0.29 -7.54
C ASP A 71 17.59 -0.79 -6.48
N ALA A 72 17.69 -0.41 -5.21
CA ALA A 72 17.46 -1.32 -4.08
C ALA A 72 16.07 -2.00 -4.11
N TYR A 73 15.07 -1.41 -4.76
CA TYR A 73 13.75 -2.02 -4.97
C TYR A 73 13.61 -2.66 -6.33
N GLY A 74 14.05 -1.97 -7.39
CA GLY A 74 13.96 -2.49 -8.75
C GLY A 74 14.65 -3.84 -8.91
N ASP A 75 15.78 -4.04 -8.24
CA ASP A 75 16.53 -5.30 -8.30
C ASP A 75 15.90 -6.42 -7.46
N ARG A 76 15.08 -6.06 -6.45
CA ARG A 76 14.36 -7.03 -5.59
C ARG A 76 13.08 -7.53 -6.24
N ILE A 77 12.41 -6.69 -7.03
CA ILE A 77 11.16 -7.03 -7.68
C ILE A 77 11.13 -6.54 -9.14
N GLY A 78 11.28 -7.49 -10.05
CA GLY A 78 11.20 -7.24 -11.49
C GLY A 78 9.76 -7.16 -12.00
N VAL A 79 9.59 -6.55 -13.17
CA VAL A 79 8.33 -6.49 -13.90
C VAL A 79 8.01 -7.84 -14.60
N PRO A 80 6.73 -8.17 -14.85
CA PRO A 80 5.53 -7.41 -14.47
C PRO A 80 5.25 -7.47 -12.96
N VAL A 81 4.80 -6.35 -12.39
CA VAL A 81 4.47 -6.22 -10.97
C VAL A 81 3.25 -5.31 -10.79
N TRP A 82 2.41 -5.63 -9.82
CA TRP A 82 1.30 -4.76 -9.42
C TRP A 82 1.75 -3.74 -8.39
N TRP A 83 1.47 -2.48 -8.67
CA TRP A 83 1.68 -1.33 -7.80
C TRP A 83 0.40 -1.04 -7.02
N MET A 84 0.45 -1.17 -5.71
CA MET A 84 -0.65 -0.82 -4.80
C MET A 84 -0.19 0.25 -3.83
N GLU A 85 -0.82 1.42 -3.90
CA GLU A 85 -0.42 2.60 -3.14
C GLU A 85 -1.43 2.93 -2.05
N ALA A 86 -0.94 3.04 -0.81
CA ALA A 86 -1.69 3.49 0.35
C ALA A 86 -1.13 4.84 0.81
N ARG A 87 -1.99 5.87 0.84
CA ARG A 87 -1.64 7.24 1.20
C ARG A 87 -2.25 7.60 2.54
N ALA A 88 -1.43 8.10 3.46
CA ALA A 88 -1.85 8.66 4.74
C ALA A 88 -1.47 10.15 4.85
N PRO A 89 -2.13 10.96 5.69
CA PRO A 89 -1.64 12.29 6.02
C PRO A 89 -0.28 12.23 6.71
N SER A 90 0.74 12.91 6.17
CA SER A 90 2.07 12.97 6.80
C SER A 90 2.03 13.60 8.19
N GLY A 91 2.91 13.15 9.08
CA GLY A 91 3.02 13.67 10.44
C GLY A 91 1.89 13.18 11.36
N ARG A 92 1.17 12.13 10.95
CA ARG A 92 0.17 11.44 11.76
C ARG A 92 0.58 9.97 11.93
N PRO A 93 1.42 9.64 12.94
CA PRO A 93 2.01 8.32 13.11
C PRO A 93 0.99 7.18 13.12
N GLU A 94 -0.19 7.41 13.68
CA GLU A 94 -1.27 6.42 13.67
C GLU A 94 -1.74 6.11 12.25
N ALA A 95 -2.02 7.14 11.43
CA ALA A 95 -2.47 6.97 10.05
C ALA A 95 -1.39 6.35 9.16
N GLU A 96 -0.13 6.75 9.35
CA GLU A 96 1.03 6.16 8.67
C GLU A 96 1.17 4.67 8.99
N ALA A 97 0.98 4.29 10.27
CA ALA A 97 1.00 2.89 10.70
C ALA A 97 -0.17 2.08 10.10
N LEU A 98 -1.35 2.68 9.92
CA LEU A 98 -2.49 2.03 9.24
C LEU A 98 -2.16 1.71 7.78
N ALA A 99 -1.65 2.69 7.03
CA ALA A 99 -1.24 2.51 5.64
C ALA A 99 -0.15 1.44 5.51
N ARG A 100 0.79 1.44 6.46
CA ARG A 100 1.86 0.44 6.51
C ARG A 100 1.34 -0.98 6.74
N ARG A 101 0.47 -1.19 7.72
CA ARG A 101 -0.10 -2.52 8.00
C ARG A 101 -0.88 -3.08 6.82
N PHE A 102 -1.64 -2.23 6.12
CA PHE A 102 -2.29 -2.60 4.87
C PHE A 102 -1.27 -3.13 3.85
N ALA A 103 -0.24 -2.34 3.55
CA ALA A 103 0.75 -2.68 2.54
C ALA A 103 1.55 -3.95 2.89
N ASP A 104 1.96 -4.10 4.16
CA ASP A 104 2.70 -5.28 4.62
C ASP A 104 1.86 -6.56 4.49
N GLU A 105 0.58 -6.53 4.88
CA GLU A 105 -0.29 -7.71 4.78
C GLU A 105 -0.57 -8.09 3.32
N VAL A 106 -0.79 -7.10 2.45
CA VAL A 106 -0.99 -7.32 1.02
C VAL A 106 0.28 -7.91 0.38
N ALA A 107 1.45 -7.33 0.66
CA ALA A 107 2.73 -7.83 0.16
C ALA A 107 3.04 -9.24 0.64
N ARG A 108 2.76 -9.55 1.91
CA ARG A 108 2.93 -10.89 2.48
C ARG A 108 2.06 -11.94 1.77
N ARG A 109 0.83 -11.57 1.39
CA ARG A 109 -0.11 -12.49 0.74
C ARG A 109 0.16 -12.70 -0.74
N LEU A 110 0.59 -11.65 -1.44
CA LEU A 110 0.67 -11.62 -2.90
C LEU A 110 2.10 -11.71 -3.43
N ASP A 111 3.02 -12.22 -2.60
CA ASP A 111 4.45 -12.36 -2.91
C ASP A 111 5.07 -11.04 -3.38
N GLY A 112 5.24 -10.13 -2.43
CA GLY A 112 5.65 -8.75 -2.70
C GLY A 112 6.62 -8.15 -1.70
N VAL A 113 6.96 -6.88 -1.96
CA VAL A 113 7.80 -6.04 -1.11
C VAL A 113 7.12 -4.69 -0.88
N VAL A 114 7.46 -4.04 0.24
CA VAL A 114 6.90 -2.74 0.62
C VAL A 114 7.96 -1.66 0.60
N TRP A 115 7.65 -0.55 -0.09
CA TRP A 115 8.40 0.69 -0.04
C TRP A 115 7.64 1.74 0.79
N PRO A 116 8.32 2.58 1.60
CA PRO A 116 9.72 2.41 1.98
C PRO A 116 9.88 1.22 2.93
N ALA A 117 11.08 0.66 3.02
CA ALA A 117 11.41 -0.42 3.94
C ALA A 117 11.47 0.19 5.35
N ILE A 118 10.98 -0.56 6.34
CA ILE A 118 11.32 -0.24 7.73
C ILE A 118 12.81 -0.56 7.89
N PRO A 119 13.63 0.36 8.40
CA PRO A 119 15.00 0.05 8.80
C PRO A 119 14.93 -1.14 9.78
N GLN A 120 15.61 -2.24 9.45
CA GLN A 120 15.76 -3.31 10.43
C GLN A 120 16.53 -2.74 11.61
N ALA A 121 15.96 -2.83 12.82
CA ALA A 121 16.70 -2.47 14.01
C ALA A 121 17.96 -3.36 14.05
N ALA A 122 19.14 -2.74 14.05
CA ALA A 122 20.39 -3.46 14.23
C ALA A 122 20.27 -4.28 15.52
N SER A 123 20.35 -5.60 15.38
CA SER A 123 20.29 -6.54 16.50
C SER A 123 21.58 -6.51 17.30
#